data_AF-A0A402A9H0-F1
#
_entry.id   AF-A0A402A9H0-F1
#
_cell.length_a   1.000
_cell.length_b   1.000
_cell.length_c   1.000
_cell.angle_alpha   90.00
_cell.angle_beta   90.00
_cell.angle_gamma   90.00
#
_symmetry.space_group_name_H-M   'P 1'
#
loop_
_entity.id
_entity.type
_entity.pdbx_description
1 polymer ?
#
loop_
_entity_poly.entity_id
_entity_poly.type
_entity_poly.pdbx_seq_one_letter_code
_entity_poly.pdbx_strand_id
1 'polypeptide(L)' 'MRLKDVEQIHKGAPGSDIGRIMAYHPELFGASFGACIQQFLRGPSDWTVGERELFASFTASRLHCVY' A
#
# COMPACT_ATOMS: atom_id res chain seq x y z
N MET A 1 -1.71 -6.60 -3.81
CA MET A 1 -0.36 -6.94 -3.32
C MET A 1 0.07 -8.24 -3.98
N ARG A 2 1.08 -8.23 -4.87
CA ARG A 2 1.58 -9.48 -5.44
C ARG A 2 2.36 -10.19 -4.33
N LEU A 3 1.83 -11.29 -3.83
CA LEU A 3 2.43 -12.12 -2.77
C LEU A 3 3.84 -12.66 -3.12
N LYS A 4 4.31 -12.47 -4.37
CA LYS A 4 5.65 -12.85 -4.83
C LYS A 4 6.77 -11.99 -4.22
N ASP A 5 6.46 -10.81 -3.67
CA ASP A 5 7.47 -9.87 -3.17
C ASP A 5 7.85 -10.10 -1.69
N VAL A 6 7.01 -10.80 -0.92
CA VAL A 6 7.23 -11.01 0.52
C VAL A 6 8.44 -11.92 0.78
N GLU A 7 8.59 -13.01 0.02
CA GLU A 7 9.79 -13.86 0.14
C GLU A 7 11.08 -13.12 -0.24
N GLN A 8 11.01 -12.19 -1.21
CA GLN A 8 12.18 -11.41 -1.60
C GLN A 8 12.59 -10.40 -0.52
N ILE A 9 11.61 -9.79 0.15
CA ILE A 9 11.83 -8.95 1.33
C ILE A 9 12.54 -9.73 2.44
N HIS A 10 12.10 -10.95 2.74
CA HIS A 10 12.72 -11.79 3.78
C HIS A 10 14.15 -12.22 3.43
N LYS A 11 14.49 -12.30 2.13
CA LYS A 11 15.83 -12.61 1.63
C LYS A 11 16.76 -11.38 1.60
N GLY A 12 16.32 -10.22 2.10
CA GLY A 12 17.12 -9.00 2.13
C GLY A 12 17.32 -8.35 0.76
N ALA A 13 16.52 -8.74 -0.25
CA ALA A 13 16.58 -8.11 -1.56
C ALA A 13 16.05 -6.66 -1.50
N PRO A 14 16.51 -5.75 -2.38
CA PRO A 14 15.96 -4.40 -2.47
C PRO A 14 14.45 -4.46 -2.71
N GLY A 15 13.68 -3.88 -1.78
CA GLY A 15 12.23 -3.79 -1.84
C GLY A 15 11.73 -2.52 -1.18
N SER A 16 10.48 -2.15 -1.43
CA SER A 16 9.87 -0.93 -0.86
C SER A 16 9.80 -1.02 0.66
N ASP A 17 10.05 0.11 1.34
CA ASP A 17 10.00 0.17 2.80
C ASP A 17 8.60 -0.18 3.33
N ILE A 18 7.55 0.25 2.62
CA ILE A 18 6.17 -0.13 2.90
C ILE A 18 6.00 -1.65 2.82
N GLY A 19 6.58 -2.31 1.81
CA GLY A 19 6.53 -3.77 1.70
C GLY A 19 7.17 -4.46 2.89
N ARG A 20 8.29 -3.94 3.39
CA ARG A 20 8.97 -4.47 4.58
C ARG A 20 8.13 -4.28 5.84
N ILE A 21 7.50 -3.12 6.02
CA ILE A 21 6.60 -2.84 7.15
C ILE A 21 5.39 -3.79 7.12
N MET A 22 4.79 -4.01 5.95
CA MET A 22 3.68 -4.96 5.78
C MET A 22 4.09 -6.40 6.12
N ALA A 23 5.33 -6.79 5.81
CA ALA A 23 5.88 -8.10 6.14
C ALA A 23 6.26 -8.25 7.62
N TYR A 24 6.61 -7.15 8.31
CA TYR A 24 7.06 -7.18 9.70
C TYR A 24 5.95 -7.55 10.69
N HIS A 25 4.73 -7.05 10.47
CA HIS A 25 3.58 -7.36 11.32
C HIS A 25 2.35 -7.76 10.49
N PRO A 26 2.36 -8.95 9.86
CA PRO A 26 1.42 -9.33 8.81
C PRO A 26 -0.03 -9.44 9.29
N GLU A 27 -0.26 -9.67 10.59
CA GLU A 27 -1.61 -9.67 11.17
C GLU A 27 -2.27 -8.29 11.16
N LEU A 28 -1.48 -7.22 11.22
CA LEU A 28 -1.97 -5.83 11.17
C LEU A 28 -1.88 -5.24 9.76
N PHE A 29 -0.73 -5.41 9.09
CA PHE A 29 -0.41 -4.70 7.85
C PHE A 29 -0.26 -5.63 6.63
N GLY A 30 -0.48 -6.92 6.78
CA GLY A 30 -0.29 -7.90 5.70
C GLY A 30 -1.43 -7.93 4.69
N ALA A 31 -1.88 -9.14 4.37
CA ALA A 31 -2.79 -9.37 3.25
C ALA A 31 -4.11 -8.58 3.35
N SER A 32 -4.72 -8.55 4.54
CA SER A 32 -6.01 -7.87 4.76
C SER A 32 -5.92 -6.36 4.56
N PHE A 33 -4.88 -5.72 5.14
CA PHE A 33 -4.64 -4.29 4.96
C PHE A 33 -4.32 -3.96 3.50
N GLY A 34 -3.44 -4.75 2.87
CA GLY A 34 -3.10 -4.58 1.45
C GLY A 34 -4.32 -4.74 0.52
N ALA A 35 -5.21 -5.70 0.81
CA ALA A 35 -6.44 -5.89 0.06
C ALA A 35 -7.40 -4.71 0.24
N CYS A 36 -7.53 -4.19 1.46
CA CYS A 36 -8.32 -3.00 1.76
C CYS A 36 -7.86 -1.79 0.94
N ILE A 37 -6.56 -1.45 0.99
CA ILE A 37 -6.01 -0.33 0.21
C ILE A 37 -6.19 -0.54 -1.31
N GLN A 38 -5.99 -1.77 -1.79
CA GLN A 38 -6.22 -2.08 -3.21
C GLN A 38 -7.68 -1.92 -3.61
N GLN A 39 -8.63 -2.34 -2.76
CA GLN A 39 -10.05 -2.15 -3.03
C GLN A 39 -10.39 -0.66 -3.13
N PHE A 40 -9.89 0.18 -2.23
CA PHE A 40 -10.16 1.62 -2.29
C PHE A 40 -9.53 2.29 -3.51
N LEU A 41 -8.26 2.00 -3.81
CA LEU A 41 -7.52 2.71 -4.86
C LEU A 41 -7.71 2.12 -6.27
N ARG A 42 -8.09 0.85 -6.39
CA ARG A 42 -8.16 0.12 -7.67
C ARG A 42 -9.47 -0.63 -7.89
N GLY A 43 -10.31 -0.79 -6.86
CA GLY A 43 -11.61 -1.46 -7.00
C GLY A 43 -12.65 -0.62 -7.76
N PRO A 44 -13.83 -1.20 -8.03
CA PRO A 44 -14.96 -0.51 -8.65
C PRO A 44 -15.36 0.73 -7.86
N SER A 45 -15.55 1.86 -8.55
CA SER A 45 -15.95 3.13 -7.97
C SER A 45 -16.43 4.07 -9.08
N ASP A 46 -17.29 5.02 -8.72
CA ASP A 46 -17.65 6.14 -9.60
C ASP A 46 -16.47 7.10 -9.81
N TRP A 47 -15.52 7.13 -8.86
CA TRP A 47 -14.29 7.90 -9.00
C TRP A 47 -13.26 7.15 -9.83
N THR A 48 -12.63 7.89 -10.73
CA THR A 48 -11.48 7.43 -11.49
C THR A 48 -10.31 7.10 -10.56
N VAL A 49 -9.37 6.29 -11.05
CA VAL A 49 -8.12 6.02 -10.32
C VAL A 49 -7.38 7.34 -10.03
N GLY A 50 -7.33 8.27 -10.98
CA GLY A 50 -6.66 9.55 -10.81
C GLY A 50 -7.25 10.42 -9.70
N GLU A 51 -8.58 10.48 -9.58
CA GLU A 51 -9.24 11.23 -8.49
C GLU A 51 -8.92 10.65 -7.12
N ARG A 52 -8.91 9.31 -7.00
CA ARG A 52 -8.59 8.66 -5.73
C ARG A 52 -7.13 8.86 -5.32
N GLU A 53 -6.21 8.84 -6.29
CA GLU A 53 -4.81 9.20 -6.07
C GLU A 53 -4.63 10.68 -5.69
N LEU A 54 -5.43 11.58 -6.27
CA LEU A 54 -5.44 13.00 -5.90
C LEU A 54 -5.90 13.19 -4.46
N PHE A 55 -6.96 12.51 -4.03
CA PHE A 55 -7.44 12.58 -2.64
C PHE A 55 -6.40 12.05 -1.65
N ALA A 56 -5.77 10.92 -1.98
CA ALA A 56 -4.70 10.33 -1.17
C ALA A 56 -3.50 11.29 -1.07
N SER A 57 -3.05 11.83 -2.20
CA SER A 57 -1.91 12.76 -2.27
C SER A 57 -2.17 14.06 -1.52
N PHE A 58 -3.38 14.62 -1.66
CA PHE A 58 -3.78 15.82 -0.92
C PHE A 58 -3.80 15.55 0.58
N THR A 59 -4.38 14.42 1.01
CA THR A 59 -4.42 14.03 2.43
C THR A 59 -3.01 13.86 3.00
N ALA A 60 -2.12 13.16 2.28
CA ALA A 60 -0.72 13.00 2.65
C ALA A 60 -0.01 14.35 2.81
N SER A 61 -0.23 15.29 1.88
CA SER A 61 0.30 16.65 1.96
C SER A 61 -0.17 17.39 3.22
N ARG A 62 -1.45 17.27 3.59
CA ARG A 62 -1.99 17.89 4.81
C ARG A 62 -1.41 17.29 6.09
N LEU A 63 -1.03 16.02 6.05
CA LEU A 63 -0.37 15.31 7.15
C LEU A 63 1.16 15.46 7.13
N HIS A 64 1.73 16.17 6.15
CA HIS A 64 3.17 16.25 5.93
C HIS A 64 3.84 14.86 5.77
N CYS A 65 3.12 13.90 5.18
CA CYS A 65 3.63 12.57 4.88
C CYS A 65 4.47 12.62 3.59
N VAL A 66 5.75 12.26 3.70
CA VAL A 66 6.72 12.27 2.59
C VAL A 66 6.87 10.91 1.88
N TYR A 67 6.14 9.91 2.37
CA TYR A 67 6.04 8.55 1.82
C TYR A 67 4.70 8.37 1.13
#